data_AF-A0A8J3XJN7-F1
#
_entry.id   AF-A0A8J3XJN7-F1
#
_cell.length_a   1.000
_cell.length_b   1.000
_cell.length_c   1.000
_cell.angle_alpha   90.00
_cell.angle_beta   90.00
_cell.angle_gamma   90.00
#
_symmetry.space_group_name_H-M   'P 1'
#
loop_
_entity.id
_entity.type
_entity.pdbx_description
1 polymer ?
#
loop_
_entity_poly.entity_id
_entity_poly.type
_entity_poly.pdbx_seq_one_letter_code
_entity_poly.pdbx_strand_id
1 'polypeptide(L)'
;MNHRVVVNLDGQYSIWPSESDLPAGWAAEGPAGSRQECLERIDGIWTDMRPYRSTLREWLATALEKASDGRLTAAEVLGADTSFVAMGVTSLTMVRLIDAIETELDVIVDMEQPAVLEDLASLAGHLAEQRLSSGTGDTGFAAES
;
A
#
# COMPACT_ATOMS: atom_id res chain seq x y z
N MET A 1 -18.47 11.97 22.41
CA MET A 1 -17.17 12.10 21.71
C MET A 1 -17.14 11.08 20.61
N ASN A 2 -17.27 11.56 19.37
CA ASN A 2 -17.24 10.70 18.20
C ASN A 2 -15.78 10.45 17.82
N HIS A 3 -15.47 9.20 17.52
CA HIS A 3 -14.18 8.78 17.02
C HIS A 3 -14.34 8.34 15.58
N ARG A 4 -13.27 8.37 14.81
CA ARG A 4 -13.18 7.79 13.47
C ARG A 4 -12.06 6.77 13.47
N VAL A 5 -12.21 5.73 12.66
CA VAL A 5 -11.12 4.80 12.41
C VAL A 5 -10.15 5.49 11.46
N VAL A 6 -8.86 5.41 11.77
CA VAL A 6 -7.78 5.90 10.93
C VAL A 6 -6.84 4.75 10.62
N VAL A 7 -6.31 4.77 9.41
CA VAL A 7 -5.33 3.78 8.93
C VAL A 7 -4.08 4.51 8.46
N ASN A 8 -2.91 3.96 8.79
CA ASN A 8 -1.64 4.48 8.32
C ASN A 8 -1.15 3.72 7.07
N LEU A 9 -0.03 4.18 6.50
CA LEU A 9 0.65 3.57 5.35
C LEU A 9 1.04 2.10 5.55
N ASP A 10 1.18 1.68 6.79
CA ASP A 10 1.58 0.33 7.17
C ASP A 10 0.37 -0.61 7.32
N GLY A 11 -0.85 -0.12 7.12
CA GLY A 11 -2.09 -0.87 7.33
C GLY A 11 -2.46 -1.06 8.80
N GLN A 12 -1.88 -0.24 9.69
CA GLN A 12 -2.23 -0.26 11.12
C GLN A 12 -3.45 0.63 11.37
N TYR A 13 -4.39 0.07 12.12
CA TYR A 13 -5.63 0.73 12.46
C TYR A 13 -5.56 1.38 13.84
N SER A 14 -6.11 2.58 13.95
CA SER A 14 -6.24 3.29 15.23
C SER A 14 -7.54 4.09 15.28
N ILE A 15 -7.90 4.53 16.48
CA ILE A 15 -9.06 5.41 16.69
C ILE A 15 -8.56 6.84 16.89
N TRP A 16 -9.17 7.78 16.17
CA TRP A 16 -8.84 9.21 16.26
C TRP A 16 -10.10 10.02 16.62
N PRO A 17 -9.99 11.05 17.48
CA PRO A 17 -11.12 11.93 17.77
C PRO A 17 -11.57 12.67 16.50
N SER A 18 -12.87 12.63 16.20
CA SER A 18 -13.41 13.24 14.98
C SER A 18 -13.39 14.77 14.95
N GLU A 19 -13.05 15.40 16.07
CA GLU A 19 -12.95 16.86 16.20
C GLU A 19 -11.52 17.36 15.97
N SER A 20 -10.54 16.46 15.81
CA SER A 20 -9.14 16.80 15.54
C SER A 20 -8.76 16.53 14.10
N ASP A 21 -7.85 17.36 13.58
CA ASP A 21 -7.27 17.17 12.25
C ASP A 21 -6.42 15.88 12.20
N LEU A 22 -6.25 15.33 10.99
CA LEU A 22 -5.52 14.08 10.80
C LEU A 22 -4.02 14.36 10.70
N PRO A 23 -3.17 13.63 11.43
CA PRO A 23 -1.74 13.72 11.22
C PRO A 23 -1.35 13.24 9.81
N ALA A 24 -0.30 13.84 9.24
CA ALA A 24 0.21 13.45 7.93
C ALA A 24 0.54 11.95 7.88
N GLY A 25 0.11 11.27 6.81
CA GLY A 25 0.29 9.83 6.62
C GLY A 25 -0.79 8.94 7.26
N TRP A 26 -1.86 9.53 7.82
CA TRP A 26 -3.05 8.82 8.29
C TRP A 26 -4.27 9.21 7.44
N ALA A 27 -5.04 8.20 7.02
CA ALA A 27 -6.29 8.37 6.28
C ALA A 27 -7.47 7.97 7.17
N ALA A 28 -8.59 8.69 7.06
CA ALA A 28 -9.84 8.28 7.71
C ALA A 28 -10.43 7.09 6.94
N GLU A 29 -10.81 6.05 7.68
CA GLU A 29 -11.44 4.87 7.13
C GLU A 29 -12.88 4.79 7.68
N GLY A 30 -13.85 5.18 6.84
CA GLY A 30 -15.28 5.08 7.13
C GLY A 30 -15.88 6.14 8.08
N PRO A 31 -17.14 5.94 8.52
CA PRO A 31 -17.90 6.95 9.25
C PRO A 31 -17.42 7.11 10.70
N ALA A 32 -17.59 8.33 11.22
CA ALA A 32 -17.36 8.61 12.63
C ALA A 32 -18.49 8.04 13.49
N GLY A 33 -18.13 7.36 14.59
CA GLY A 33 -19.09 6.72 15.49
C GLY A 33 -18.63 6.73 16.94
N SER A 34 -19.28 5.90 17.76
CA SER A 34 -18.84 5.67 19.14
C SER A 34 -17.51 4.92 19.15
N ARG A 35 -16.73 5.09 20.22
CA ARG A 35 -15.45 4.36 20.38
C ARG A 35 -15.61 2.84 20.21
N GLN A 36 -16.73 2.29 20.69
CA GLN A 36 -17.03 0.86 20.60
C GLN A 36 -17.31 0.42 19.15
N GLU A 37 -18.14 1.17 18.42
CA GLU A 37 -18.41 0.92 16.99
C GLU A 37 -17.12 0.98 16.15
N CYS A 38 -16.24 1.96 16.44
CA CYS A 38 -14.93 2.04 15.78
C CYS A 38 -14.03 0.83 16.10
N LEU A 39 -14.04 0.34 17.34
CA LEU A 39 -13.25 -0.82 17.74
C LEU A 39 -13.77 -2.13 17.13
N GLU A 40 -15.08 -2.34 17.11
CA GLU A 40 -15.70 -3.51 16.45
C GLU A 40 -15.43 -3.51 14.95
N ARG A 41 -15.42 -2.33 14.32
CA ARG A 41 -15.02 -2.15 12.93
C ARG A 41 -13.54 -2.50 12.72
N ILE A 42 -12.64 -2.01 13.57
CA ILE A 42 -11.21 -2.36 13.49
C ILE A 42 -11.02 -3.88 13.65
N ASP A 43 -11.72 -4.51 14.59
CA ASP A 43 -11.65 -5.97 14.83
C ASP A 43 -12.11 -6.77 13.61
N GLY A 44 -13.16 -6.31 12.91
CA GLY A 44 -13.67 -6.95 11.70
C GLY A 44 -12.78 -6.75 10.45
N ILE A 45 -12.06 -5.63 10.36
CA ILE A 45 -11.23 -5.29 9.19
C ILE A 45 -9.78 -5.74 9.39
N TRP A 46 -9.21 -5.57 10.59
CA TRP A 46 -7.83 -5.89 10.92
C TRP A 46 -7.64 -7.36 11.30
N THR A 47 -8.06 -8.25 10.40
CA THR A 47 -8.03 -9.71 10.61
C THR A 47 -6.66 -10.34 10.40
N ASP A 48 -5.78 -9.69 9.62
CA ASP A 48 -4.36 -10.06 9.50
C ASP A 48 -3.51 -8.89 10.00
N MET A 49 -2.84 -9.09 11.14
CA MET A 49 -2.05 -8.06 11.82
C MET A 49 -0.72 -7.77 11.11
N ARG A 50 -0.41 -8.44 9.99
CA ARG A 50 0.81 -8.15 9.23
C ARG A 50 0.67 -6.80 8.54
N PRO A 51 1.69 -5.95 8.65
CA PRO A 51 1.65 -4.66 8.00
C PRO A 51 1.57 -4.83 6.48
N TYR A 52 0.63 -4.11 5.85
CA TYR A 52 0.34 -4.22 4.41
C TYR A 52 1.59 -4.03 3.56
N ARG A 53 2.47 -3.10 3.97
CA ARG A 53 3.73 -2.83 3.30
C ARG A 53 4.66 -4.05 3.28
N SER A 54 4.69 -4.87 4.33
CA SER A 54 5.51 -6.08 4.36
C SER A 54 4.97 -7.16 3.44
N THR A 55 3.66 -7.40 3.47
CA THR A 55 2.99 -8.32 2.54
C THR A 55 3.22 -7.91 1.08
N LEU A 56 3.16 -6.60 0.80
CA LEU A 56 3.41 -6.06 -0.53
C LEU A 56 4.86 -6.25 -0.98
N ARG A 57 5.84 -6.09 -0.07
CA ARG A 57 7.25 -6.38 -0.35
C ARG A 57 7.46 -7.85 -0.71
N GLU A 58 6.85 -8.77 0.03
CA GLU A 58 6.93 -10.22 -0.25
C GLU A 58 6.34 -10.57 -1.62
N TRP A 59 5.19 -9.98 -1.95
CA TRP A 59 4.57 -10.14 -3.25
C TRP A 59 5.43 -9.56 -4.38
N LEU A 60 5.95 -8.34 -4.22
CA LEU A 60 6.83 -7.67 -5.20
C LEU A 60 8.12 -8.46 -5.44
N ALA A 61 8.71 -9.02 -4.39
CA ALA A 61 9.90 -9.87 -4.51
C ALA A 61 9.61 -11.14 -5.33
N THR A 62 8.45 -11.75 -5.12
CA THR A 62 7.97 -12.90 -5.91
C THR A 62 7.69 -12.50 -7.36
N ALA A 63 7.12 -11.31 -7.59
CA ALA A 63 6.87 -10.77 -8.93
C ALA A 63 8.18 -10.49 -9.68
N LEU A 64 9.19 -9.93 -9.00
CA LEU A 64 10.54 -9.71 -9.54
C LEU A 64 11.25 -11.01 -9.91
N GLU A 65 11.13 -12.05 -9.08
CA GLU A 65 11.67 -13.37 -9.40
C GLU A 65 11.10 -13.89 -10.72
N LYS A 66 9.77 -13.85 -10.88
CA LYS A 66 9.09 -14.25 -12.12
C LYS A 66 9.47 -13.36 -13.31
N ALA A 67 9.50 -12.04 -13.13
CA ALA A 67 9.84 -11.08 -14.17
C ALA A 67 11.30 -11.18 -14.64
N SER A 68 12.19 -11.66 -13.77
CA SER A 68 13.61 -11.88 -14.06
C SER A 68 13.90 -13.28 -14.62
N ASP A 69 12.87 -14.10 -14.86
CA ASP A 69 12.98 -15.51 -15.26
C ASP A 69 13.86 -16.32 -14.28
N GLY A 70 13.76 -16.02 -12.98
CA GLY A 70 14.52 -16.68 -11.91
C GLY A 70 15.98 -16.24 -11.79
N ARG A 71 16.40 -15.16 -12.48
CA ARG A 71 17.75 -14.58 -12.30
C ARG A 71 17.95 -14.01 -10.89
N LEU A 72 16.87 -13.47 -10.31
CA LEU A 72 16.82 -13.00 -8.93
C LEU A 72 15.83 -13.88 -8.18
N THR A 73 16.18 -14.29 -6.97
CA THR A 73 15.24 -14.98 -6.07
C THR A 73 14.49 -14.00 -5.18
N ALA A 74 13.26 -14.33 -4.77
CA ALA A 74 12.50 -13.47 -3.85
C ALA A 74 13.26 -13.21 -2.54
N ALA A 75 14.01 -14.19 -2.04
CA ALA A 75 14.84 -14.05 -0.85
C ALA A 75 15.98 -13.04 -1.04
N GLU A 76 16.65 -13.03 -2.21
CA GLU A 76 17.68 -12.05 -2.53
C GLU A 76 17.09 -10.64 -2.64
N VAL A 77 15.94 -10.50 -3.28
CA VAL A 77 15.26 -9.21 -3.44
C VAL A 77 14.79 -8.66 -2.09
N LEU A 78 14.26 -9.51 -1.19
CA LEU A 78 13.83 -9.10 0.16
C LEU A 78 15.01 -8.71 1.06
N GLY A 79 16.15 -9.39 0.92
CA GLY A 79 17.37 -9.12 1.68
C GLY A 79 18.25 -8.01 1.09
N ALA A 80 17.96 -7.55 -0.12
CA ALA A 80 18.71 -6.50 -0.79
C ALA A 80 18.32 -5.11 -0.25
N ASP A 81 19.33 -4.35 0.12
CA ASP A 81 19.23 -2.92 0.47
C ASP A 81 19.80 -2.04 -0.65
N THR A 82 19.73 -2.52 -1.90
CA THR A 82 20.33 -1.85 -3.06
C THR A 82 19.30 -1.65 -4.16
N SER A 83 19.61 -0.75 -5.09
CA SER A 83 18.74 -0.46 -6.23
C SER A 83 18.55 -1.68 -7.15
N PHE A 84 17.43 -1.71 -7.85
CA PHE A 84 17.13 -2.74 -8.86
C PHE A 84 18.23 -2.82 -9.92
N VAL A 85 18.77 -1.68 -10.36
CA VAL A 85 19.88 -1.64 -11.32
C VAL A 85 21.12 -2.34 -10.78
N ALA A 86 21.46 -2.12 -9.50
CA ALA A 86 22.61 -2.77 -8.86
C ALA A 86 22.41 -4.29 -8.67
N MET A 87 21.16 -4.76 -8.53
CA MET A 87 20.82 -6.18 -8.58
C MET A 87 20.86 -6.78 -10.00
N GLY A 88 21.06 -5.97 -11.03
CA GLY A 88 21.03 -6.42 -12.42
C GLY A 88 19.62 -6.58 -12.99
N VAL A 89 18.62 -5.90 -12.39
CA VAL A 89 17.30 -5.75 -12.99
C VAL A 89 17.45 -4.95 -14.28
N THR A 90 17.02 -5.56 -15.37
CA THR A 90 17.05 -4.94 -16.70
C THR A 90 15.77 -4.16 -16.97
N SER A 91 15.79 -3.27 -17.95
CA SER A 91 14.57 -2.57 -18.40
C SER A 91 13.45 -3.53 -18.81
N LEU A 92 13.78 -4.69 -19.41
CA LEU A 92 12.79 -5.72 -19.76
C LEU A 92 12.15 -6.34 -18.51
N THR A 93 12.96 -6.66 -17.50
CA THR A 93 12.47 -7.15 -16.20
C THR A 93 11.58 -6.12 -15.53
N MET A 94 11.93 -4.83 -15.63
CA MET A 94 11.17 -3.74 -15.04
C MET A 94 9.81 -3.56 -15.73
N VAL A 95 9.75 -3.65 -17.06
CA VAL A 95 8.48 -3.63 -17.81
C VAL A 95 7.60 -4.82 -17.44
N ARG A 96 8.15 -6.03 -17.33
CA ARG A 96 7.40 -7.23 -16.90
C ARG A 96 6.89 -7.12 -15.46
N LEU A 97 7.68 -6.49 -14.58
CA LEU A 97 7.26 -6.23 -13.21
C LEU A 97 6.09 -5.24 -13.18
N ILE A 98 6.19 -4.13 -13.93
CA ILE A 98 5.12 -3.14 -14.04
C ILE A 98 3.83 -3.80 -14.54
N ASP A 99 3.89 -4.56 -15.64
CA ASP A 99 2.73 -5.28 -16.18
C ASP A 99 2.08 -6.21 -15.14
N ALA A 100 2.89 -6.94 -14.35
CA ALA A 100 2.39 -7.78 -13.27
C ALA A 100 1.77 -6.97 -12.13
N ILE A 101 2.34 -5.82 -11.77
CA ILE A 101 1.77 -4.90 -10.75
C ILE A 101 0.42 -4.35 -11.22
N GLU A 102 0.37 -3.81 -12.43
CA GLU A 102 -0.83 -3.19 -12.97
C GLU A 102 -1.96 -4.22 -13.11
N THR A 103 -1.63 -5.43 -13.56
CA THR A 103 -2.60 -6.52 -13.73
C THR A 103 -3.13 -7.06 -12.40
N GLU A 104 -2.25 -7.34 -11.44
CA GLU A 104 -2.65 -8.07 -10.21
C GLU A 104 -3.19 -7.14 -9.13
N LEU A 105 -2.70 -5.89 -9.07
CA LEU A 105 -3.13 -4.91 -8.07
C LEU A 105 -4.16 -3.90 -8.60
N ASP A 106 -4.50 -3.96 -9.90
CA ASP A 106 -5.42 -3.03 -10.57
C ASP A 106 -5.01 -1.56 -10.34
N VAL A 107 -3.71 -1.29 -10.46
CA VAL A 107 -3.11 0.05 -10.28
C VAL A 107 -2.43 0.51 -11.57
N ILE A 108 -2.13 1.80 -11.68
CA ILE A 108 -1.30 2.33 -12.76
C ILE A 108 0.05 2.73 -12.17
N VAL A 109 1.12 2.16 -12.71
CA VAL A 109 2.48 2.51 -12.27
C VAL A 109 3.00 3.61 -13.18
N ASP A 110 2.99 4.83 -12.66
CA ASP A 110 3.48 5.98 -13.39
C ASP A 110 5.00 5.90 -13.61
N MET A 111 5.41 5.78 -14.88
CA MET A 111 6.81 5.69 -15.26
C MET A 111 7.52 7.06 -15.28
N GLU A 112 6.79 8.17 -15.08
CA GLU A 112 7.37 9.53 -15.08
C GLU A 112 8.10 9.84 -13.76
N GLN A 113 7.92 8.99 -12.74
CA GLN A 113 8.58 9.09 -11.44
C GLN A 113 9.63 7.99 -11.23
N PRO A 114 10.85 8.12 -11.78
CA PRO A 114 11.86 7.05 -11.76
C PRO A 114 12.31 6.65 -10.35
N ALA A 115 12.18 7.53 -9.35
CA ALA A 115 12.49 7.23 -7.96
C ALA A 115 11.63 6.10 -7.36
N VAL A 116 10.40 5.91 -7.88
CA VAL A 116 9.51 4.81 -7.44
C VAL A 116 10.08 3.44 -7.81
N LEU A 117 10.79 3.37 -8.94
CA LEU A 117 11.39 2.15 -9.48
C LEU A 117 12.89 2.05 -9.15
N GLU A 118 13.35 2.73 -8.09
CA GLU A 118 14.75 2.66 -7.66
C GLU A 118 15.03 1.34 -6.93
N ASP A 119 14.19 1.00 -5.95
CA ASP A 119 14.37 -0.12 -5.04
C ASP A 119 13.02 -0.67 -4.52
N LEU A 120 13.07 -1.82 -3.84
CA LEU A 120 11.88 -2.50 -3.33
C LEU A 120 11.13 -1.69 -2.26
N ALA A 121 11.84 -0.96 -1.40
CA ALA A 121 11.22 -0.20 -0.31
C ALA A 121 10.46 1.02 -0.85
N SER A 122 11.04 1.71 -1.83
CA SER A 122 10.42 2.83 -2.54
C SER A 122 9.18 2.39 -3.31
N LEU A 123 9.28 1.30 -4.08
CA LEU A 123 8.14 0.75 -4.83
C LEU A 123 6.99 0.31 -3.93
N ALA A 124 7.29 -0.45 -2.86
CA ALA A 124 6.26 -0.89 -1.91
C ALA A 124 5.65 0.29 -1.13
N GLY A 125 6.43 1.34 -0.84
CA GLY A 125 5.92 2.55 -0.21
C GLY A 125 4.92 3.27 -1.11
N HIS A 126 5.31 3.53 -2.35
CA HIS A 126 4.48 4.25 -3.32
C HIS A 126 3.16 3.52 -3.60
N LEU A 127 3.20 2.20 -3.78
CA LEU A 127 2.00 1.39 -4.01
C LEU A 127 1.07 1.36 -2.78
N ALA A 128 1.62 1.39 -1.57
CA ALA A 128 0.82 1.53 -0.35
C ALA A 128 0.16 2.93 -0.25
N GLU A 129 0.87 3.98 -0.66
CA GLU A 129 0.35 5.36 -0.71
C GLU A 129 -0.78 5.52 -1.74
N GLN A 130 -0.64 4.92 -2.92
CA GLN A 130 -1.68 4.95 -3.95
C GLN A 130 -2.98 4.31 -3.47
N ARG A 131 -2.91 3.20 -2.72
CA ARG A 131 -4.09 2.53 -2.15
C ARG A 131 -4.87 3.42 -1.18
N LEU A 132 -4.17 4.22 -0.36
CA LEU A 132 -4.84 5.17 0.54
C LEU A 132 -5.48 6.33 -0.24
N SER A 133 -4.83 6.76 -1.31
CA SER A 133 -5.30 7.86 -2.15
C SER A 133 -6.55 7.47 -2.95
N SER A 134 -6.61 6.25 -3.48
CA SER A 134 -7.79 5.72 -4.18
C SER A 134 -8.96 5.39 -3.23
N GLY A 135 -8.68 5.12 -1.94
CA GLY A 135 -9.70 4.85 -0.92
C GLY A 135 -10.47 6.08 -0.41
N THR A 136 -10.07 7.31 -0.78
CA THR A 136 -10.73 8.56 -0.34
C THR A 136 -11.81 9.06 -1.32
N GLY A 137 -12.20 8.23 -2.29
CA GLY A 137 -13.10 8.59 -3.40
C GLY A 137 -14.61 8.37 -3.20
N ASP A 138 -15.09 7.93 -2.04
CA ASP A 138 -16.54 7.79 -1.79
C ASP A 138 -16.96 8.42 -0.45
N THR A 139 -17.05 9.75 -0.47
CA THR A 139 -18.13 10.42 0.27
C THR A 139 -19.10 10.98 -0.75
N GLY A 140 -19.78 10.08 -1.46
CA GLY A 140 -20.98 10.40 -2.22
C GLY A 140 -22.11 10.74 -1.24
N PHE A 141 -22.08 11.95 -0.69
CA PHE A 141 -23.21 12.54 0.01
C PHE A 141 -24.30 12.85 -1.03
N ALA A 142 -25.10 11.86 -1.39
CA ALA A 142 -26.39 12.06 -2.06
C ALA A 142 -27.51 11.85 -1.04
N ALA A 143 -27.64 12.82 -0.13
CA ALA A 143 -28.92 13.09 0.51
C ALA A 143 -29.71 13.97 -0.47
N GLU A 144 -30.51 13.35 -1.34
CA GLU A 144 -31.56 14.05 -2.08
C GLU A 144 -32.89 13.90 -1.34
N SER A 145 -33.66 14.99 -1.38
CA SER A 145 -34.79 15.36 -0.51
C SER A 145 -36.12 14.70 -0.84
#